data_AF-A0AAE3FHM1-F1
#
_entry.id   AF-A0AAE3FHM1-F1
#
_cell.length_a   1.000
_cell.length_b   1.000
_cell.length_c   1.000
_cell.angle_alpha   90.00
_cell.angle_beta   90.00
_cell.angle_gamma   90.00
#
_symmetry.space_group_name_H-M   'P 1'
#
loop_
_entity.id
_entity.type
_entity.pdbx_description
1 polymer ?
#
loop_
_entity_poly.entity_id
_entity_poly.type
_entity_poly.pdbx_seq_one_letter_code
_entity_poly.pdbx_strand_id
1 'polypeptide(L)'
;MNRNERFSRRGGFMPPYRSCGACRNQPAPVPQGNCGIAETLAMAYIKDQPFGEVYSMSEALCRGTLFPDLDKPYCAGGKRR
;
A
#
# COMPACT_ATOMS: atom_id res chain seq x y z
N MET A 1 2.29 55.77 -9.79
CA MET A 1 1.14 54.85 -9.83
C MET A 1 1.71 53.45 -10.05
N ASN A 2 1.92 52.64 -9.01
CA ASN A 2 0.93 51.85 -8.25
C ASN A 2 0.12 50.87 -9.14
N ARG A 3 0.37 49.57 -8.96
CA ARG A 3 -0.69 48.54 -8.87
C ARG A 3 -0.14 47.23 -8.31
N ASN A 4 -0.29 47.07 -6.99
CA ASN A 4 -0.48 45.76 -6.38
C ASN A 4 -1.66 45.05 -7.06
N GLU A 5 -1.57 43.73 -7.24
CA GLU A 5 -2.55 42.71 -6.80
C GLU A 5 -2.43 41.44 -7.66
N ARG A 6 -1.84 40.36 -7.14
CA ARG A 6 -2.50 39.32 -6.33
C ARG A 6 -3.28 38.33 -7.19
N PHE A 7 -2.64 37.18 -7.49
CA PHE A 7 -3.36 35.92 -7.57
C PHE A 7 -2.56 34.83 -6.85
N SER A 8 -2.83 34.68 -5.55
CA SER A 8 -2.55 33.44 -4.84
C SER A 8 -3.48 32.36 -5.37
N ARG A 9 -2.95 31.26 -5.90
CA ARG A 9 -3.62 29.95 -5.83
C ARG A 9 -2.59 28.85 -5.49
N ARG A 10 -2.70 28.42 -4.24
CA ARG A 10 -2.42 27.09 -3.66
C ARG A 10 -2.29 26.03 -4.77
N GLY A 11 -1.18 25.31 -4.92
CA GLY A 11 -0.66 24.37 -3.92
C GLY A 11 -1.22 22.98 -4.25
N GLY A 12 -0.46 22.19 -5.01
CA GLY A 12 -0.84 20.83 -5.40
C GLY A 12 -0.02 20.26 -6.56
N PHE A 13 1.31 20.32 -6.49
CA PHE A 13 2.16 19.52 -7.37
C PHE A 13 2.48 18.21 -6.64
N MET A 14 1.80 17.12 -7.04
CA MET A 14 2.18 15.77 -6.63
C MET A 14 3.52 15.47 -7.31
N PRO A 15 4.64 15.31 -6.56
CA PRO A 15 5.89 14.99 -7.20
C PRO A 15 5.77 13.58 -7.80
N PRO A 16 6.28 13.34 -9.03
CA PRO A 16 6.42 11.99 -9.52
C PRO A 16 7.38 11.28 -8.55
N TYR A 17 7.09 10.03 -8.23
CA TYR A 17 7.95 9.16 -7.44
C TYR A 17 9.27 8.91 -8.19
N ARG A 18 10.14 9.92 -8.26
CA ARG A 18 11.51 9.75 -8.70
C ARG A 18 12.29 9.28 -7.49
N SER A 19 12.47 7.96 -7.44
CA SER A 19 13.51 7.31 -6.66
C SER A 19 14.83 8.02 -6.91
N CYS A 20 15.22 8.89 -5.99
CA CYS A 20 16.57 9.44 -5.92
C CYS A 20 17.35 8.56 -4.94
N GLY A 21 18.44 7.95 -5.40
CA GLY A 21 19.32 7.10 -4.61
C GLY A 21 20.08 7.82 -3.47
N ALA A 22 19.68 9.04 -3.10
CA ALA A 22 20.25 9.81 -1.99
C ALA A 22 19.80 9.32 -0.60
N CYS A 23 18.79 8.45 -0.51
CA CYS A 23 18.21 8.02 0.76
C CYS A 23 18.80 6.71 1.31
N ARG A 24 19.77 6.07 0.63
CA ARG A 24 20.26 4.72 0.99
C ARG A 24 20.87 4.61 2.39
N ASN A 25 21.29 5.72 3.00
CA ASN A 25 21.84 5.77 4.36
C ASN A 25 20.98 6.57 5.35
N GLN A 26 19.73 6.88 5.00
CA GLN A 26 18.80 7.43 5.98
C GLN A 26 18.26 6.25 6.82
N PRO A 27 18.52 6.18 8.14
CA PRO A 27 17.74 5.29 8.97
C PRO A 27 16.26 5.66 8.76
N ALA A 28 15.39 4.65 8.66
CA ALA A 28 13.96 4.87 8.50
C ALA A 28 13.48 5.95 9.48
N PRO A 29 12.55 6.85 9.10
CA PRO A 29 12.07 7.88 9.98
C PRO A 29 11.52 7.23 11.25
N VAL A 30 12.29 7.32 12.34
CA VAL A 30 11.82 6.93 13.66
C VAL A 30 10.81 7.99 14.09
N PRO A 31 9.58 7.62 14.47
CA PRO A 31 8.63 8.59 14.99
C PRO A 31 9.23 9.22 16.24
N GLN A 32 9.57 10.52 16.15
CA GLN A 32 9.98 11.32 17.30
C GLN A 32 8.73 11.57 18.13
N GLY A 33 8.42 10.63 19.02
CA GLY A 33 7.28 10.69 19.92
C GLY A 33 7.42 11.85 20.89
N ASN A 34 6.55 12.85 20.75
CA ASN A 34 6.26 13.76 21.86
C ASN A 34 4.83 14.33 21.80
N CYS A 35 3.84 13.49 21.49
CA CYS A 35 2.47 13.73 21.91
C CYS A 35 2.14 12.66 22.98
N GLY A 36 1.57 13.09 24.10
CA GLY A 36 1.34 12.29 25.32
C GLY A 36 0.25 11.22 25.19
N ILE A 37 0.14 10.61 24.02
CA ILE A 37 -0.64 9.42 23.75
C ILE A 37 0.38 8.48 23.14
N ALA A 38 0.62 7.34 23.78
CA ALA A 38 1.26 6.24 23.10
C ALA A 38 0.31 5.88 21.95
N GLU A 39 0.50 6.50 20.79
CA GLU A 39 -0.19 6.14 19.56
C GLU A 39 0.26 4.71 19.27
N THR A 40 -0.51 3.76 19.77
CA THR A 40 -0.37 2.35 19.43
C THR A 40 -0.56 2.27 17.93
N LEU A 41 0.57 2.24 17.21
CA LEU A 41 0.58 2.02 15.78
C LEU A 41 -0.20 0.73 15.53
N ALA A 42 -1.31 0.84 14.81
CA ALA A 42 -2.06 -0.33 14.40
C ALA A 42 -1.15 -1.20 13.53
N MET A 43 -0.74 -2.35 14.04
CA MET A 43 -0.02 -3.35 13.27
C MET A 43 -1.04 -4.41 12.82
N ALA A 44 -1.21 -4.56 11.51
CA ALA A 44 -1.91 -5.73 11.00
C ALA A 44 -1.04 -6.96 11.25
N TYR A 45 -1.55 -7.92 12.02
CA TYR A 45 -0.91 -9.22 12.15
C TYR A 45 -1.11 -9.99 10.84
N ILE A 46 -0.03 -10.12 10.06
CA ILE A 46 0.00 -10.93 8.85
C ILE A 46 0.71 -12.23 9.23
N LYS A 47 0.03 -13.36 9.01
CA LYS A 47 0.66 -14.68 9.18
C LYS A 47 1.70 -14.89 8.09
N ASP A 48 2.80 -15.56 8.42
CA ASP A 48 3.74 -16.03 7.41
C ASP A 48 2.99 -16.87 6.37
N GLN A 49 3.05 -16.46 5.11
CA GLN A 49 2.49 -17.19 3.99
C GLN A 49 3.60 -17.98 3.31
N PRO A 50 3.72 -19.30 3.57
CA PRO A 50 4.65 -20.13 2.84
C PRO A 50 4.23 -20.23 1.36
N PHE A 51 5.20 -20.28 0.46
CA PHE A 51 4.94 -20.58 -0.94
C PHE A 51 4.58 -22.05 -1.08
N GLY A 52 3.38 -22.32 -1.59
CA GLY A 52 2.94 -23.65 -2.00
C GLY A 52 3.19 -23.91 -3.48
N GLU A 53 2.56 -24.97 -3.98
CA GLU A 53 2.54 -25.29 -5.40
C GLU A 53 1.85 -24.19 -6.21
N VAL A 54 2.28 -24.02 -7.46
CA VAL A 54 1.73 -23.05 -8.40
C VAL A 54 1.30 -23.74 -9.67
N TYR A 55 0.25 -23.23 -10.32
CA TYR A 55 -0.15 -23.74 -11.63
C TYR A 55 0.92 -23.46 -12.70
N SER A 56 0.95 -24.30 -13.73
CA SER A 56 1.70 -23.99 -14.94
C SER A 56 1.15 -22.72 -15.62
N MET A 57 1.95 -22.08 -16.48
CA MET A 57 1.55 -20.82 -17.11
C MET A 57 0.25 -20.93 -17.92
N SER A 58 0.06 -22.04 -18.65
CA SER A 58 -1.16 -22.29 -19.43
C SER A 58 -2.38 -22.48 -18.53
N GLU A 59 -2.23 -23.24 -17.44
CA GLU A 59 -3.32 -23.47 -16.49
C GLU A 59 -3.67 -22.21 -15.72
N ALA A 60 -2.68 -21.44 -15.26
CA ALA A 60 -2.88 -20.18 -14.56
C ALA A 60 -3.64 -19.17 -15.42
N LEU A 61 -3.34 -19.11 -16.73
CA LEU A 61 -4.06 -18.27 -17.68
C LEU A 61 -5.54 -18.68 -17.79
N CYS A 62 -5.82 -19.99 -17.83
CA CYS A 62 -7.19 -20.51 -17.91
C CYS A 62 -7.97 -20.30 -16.59
N ARG A 63 -7.34 -20.47 -15.43
CA ARG A 63 -7.98 -20.33 -14.11
C ARG A 63 -8.09 -18.87 -13.65
N GLY A 64 -7.23 -17.99 -14.17
CA GLY A 64 -7.16 -16.58 -13.76
C GLY A 64 -6.41 -16.36 -12.44
N THR A 65 -5.73 -17.38 -11.91
CA THR A 65 -4.87 -17.30 -10.71
C THR A 65 -3.68 -18.25 -10.85
N LEU A 66 -2.53 -17.86 -10.33
CA LEU A 66 -1.34 -18.72 -10.25
C LEU A 66 -1.42 -19.67 -9.04
N PHE A 67 -2.14 -19.26 -8.00
CA PHE A 67 -2.19 -19.95 -6.72
C PHE A 67 -3.45 -20.82 -6.63
N PRO A 68 -3.31 -22.15 -6.52
CA PRO A 68 -4.44 -23.07 -6.39
C PRO A 68 -5.33 -22.75 -5.18
N ASP A 69 -4.73 -22.31 -4.07
CA ASP A 69 -5.46 -21.96 -2.84
C ASP A 69 -6.43 -20.78 -3.01
N LEU A 70 -6.27 -19.99 -4.05
CA LEU A 70 -7.14 -18.86 -4.40
C LEU A 70 -8.19 -19.23 -5.45
N ASP A 71 -8.06 -20.37 -6.13
CA ASP A 71 -9.01 -20.87 -7.12
C ASP A 71 -10.21 -21.53 -6.43
N LYS A 72 -11.04 -20.70 -5.79
CA LYS A 72 -12.22 -21.12 -5.05
C LYS A 72 -13.47 -20.61 -5.76
N PRO A 73 -14.54 -21.43 -5.84
CA PRO A 73 -15.81 -20.96 -6.39
C PRO A 73 -16.30 -19.75 -5.58
N TYR A 74 -16.91 -18.79 -6.27
CA TYR A 74 -17.52 -17.65 -5.60
C TYR A 74 -18.69 -18.12 -4.73
N CYS A 75 -18.45 -18.22 -3.43
CA CYS A 75 -19.51 -18.39 -2.44
C CYS A 75 -19.98 -17.00 -2.03
N ALA A 76 -21.08 -16.53 -2.63
CA ALA A 76 -21.82 -15.39 -2.08
C ALA A 76 -22.05 -15.67 -0.58
N GLY A 77 -21.54 -14.78 0.29
CA GLY A 77 -21.35 -15.02 1.71
C GLY A 77 -22.49 -15.80 2.38
N GLY A 78 -22.10 -16.79 3.19
CA GLY A 78 -22.98 -17.74 3.86
C GLY A 78 -24.22 -17.09 4.48
N LYS A 79 -25.33 -17.83 4.41
CA LYS A 79 -26.62 -17.48 5.01
C LYS A 79 -26.41 -16.91 6.42
N ARG A 80 -26.57 -15.60 6.57
CA ARG A 80 -26.69 -14.95 7.89
C ARG A 80 -27.89 -15.61 8.57
N ARG A 81 -27.64 -16.55 9.49
CA ARG A 81 -28.64 -17.12 10.40
C ARG A 81 -28.57 -16.36 11.70
#